data_AF-A0A8E4EX45-F1
#
_entry.id   AF-A0A8E4EX45-F1
#
_cell.length_a   1.000
_cell.length_b   1.000
_cell.length_c   1.000
_cell.angle_alpha   90.00
_cell.angle_beta   90.00
_cell.angle_gamma   90.00
#
_symmetry.space_group_name_H-M   'P 1'
#
loop_
_entity.id
_entity.type
_entity.pdbx_description
1 polymer ?
#
loop_
_entity_poly.entity_id
_entity_poly.type
_entity_poly.pdbx_seq_one_letter_code
_entity_poly.pdbx_strand_id
1 'polypeptide(L)'
;MDANDQLKQITWLYHFTDRRNLPLIREQGGLLPLAELQRRGAIVPAPGGNEWSHDADALKGMGNYVHLCFRESHPMEYIARQDGRIQNTIFLRIHASVLQFPGVRFTNDVSNKAGVESIPIAEAAPVIDYQVLYTRTEWKDPAIKLRLDQAEKCEVLVPMLIPLNLIGNING
;
A
#
# COMPACT_ATOMS: atom_id res chain seq x y z
N MET A 1 3.37 -8.82 -25.45
CA MET A 1 3.51 -9.17 -24.02
C MET A 1 2.11 -9.27 -23.48
N ASP A 2 1.78 -10.39 -22.84
CA ASP A 2 0.54 -10.52 -22.10
C ASP A 2 0.55 -9.47 -20.96
N ALA A 3 -0.60 -8.89 -20.60
CA ALA A 3 -0.72 -7.99 -19.45
C ALA A 3 -0.15 -8.64 -18.18
N ASN A 4 -0.29 -9.97 -18.10
CA ASN A 4 0.25 -10.78 -17.01
C ASN A 4 1.80 -10.83 -16.98
N ASP A 5 2.49 -10.57 -18.09
CA ASP A 5 3.96 -10.53 -18.12
C ASP A 5 4.51 -9.19 -17.59
N GLN A 6 3.77 -8.10 -17.74
CA GLN A 6 4.23 -6.79 -17.24
C GLN A 6 4.16 -6.71 -15.72
N LEU A 7 3.13 -7.27 -15.09
CA LEU A 7 3.00 -7.33 -13.63
C LEU A 7 4.16 -8.11 -12.98
N LYS A 8 4.80 -9.05 -13.69
CA LYS A 8 5.98 -9.79 -13.19
C LYS A 8 7.21 -8.90 -12.97
N GLN A 9 7.23 -7.68 -13.51
CA GLN A 9 8.28 -6.70 -13.20
C GLN A 9 8.18 -6.19 -11.76
N ILE A 10 7.01 -6.28 -11.15
CA ILE A 10 6.80 -5.96 -9.73
C ILE A 10 7.31 -7.15 -8.92
N THR A 11 8.41 -6.94 -8.20
CA THR A 11 8.99 -7.97 -7.31
C THR A 11 8.60 -7.78 -5.86
N TRP A 12 8.47 -6.52 -5.45
CA TRP A 12 8.09 -6.10 -4.12
C TRP A 12 7.09 -4.96 -4.17
N LEU A 13 6.17 -5.00 -3.22
CA LEU A 13 5.32 -3.88 -2.81
C LEU A 13 5.64 -3.53 -1.36
N TYR A 14 5.09 -2.43 -0.88
CA TYR A 14 5.44 -1.91 0.43
C TYR A 14 4.21 -1.52 1.24
N HIS A 15 4.23 -1.80 2.53
CA HIS A 15 3.25 -1.29 3.49
C HIS A 15 3.98 -0.46 4.53
N PHE A 16 3.71 0.85 4.58
CA PHE A 16 4.28 1.68 5.62
C PHE A 16 3.47 1.58 6.92
N THR A 17 4.18 1.47 8.03
CA THR A 17 3.57 1.41 9.36
C THR A 17 4.56 1.92 10.41
N ASP A 18 4.10 2.12 11.64
CA ASP A 18 4.99 2.40 12.77
C ASP A 18 5.54 1.09 13.35
N ARG A 19 6.82 1.08 13.76
CA ARG A 19 7.45 -0.10 14.38
C ARG A 19 6.72 -0.61 15.63
N ARG A 20 5.99 0.24 16.35
CA ARG A 20 5.14 -0.15 17.48
C ARG A 20 4.01 -1.13 17.08
N ASN A 21 3.64 -1.20 15.81
CA ASN A 21 2.62 -2.12 15.31
C ASN A 21 3.17 -3.52 15.00
N LEU A 22 4.49 -3.71 14.90
CA LEU A 22 5.10 -4.99 14.51
C LEU A 22 4.73 -6.17 15.43
N PRO A 23 4.67 -6.02 16.77
CA PRO A 23 4.22 -7.12 17.64
C PRO A 23 2.81 -7.59 17.31
N LEU A 24 1.87 -6.66 17.09
CA LEU A 24 0.49 -6.99 16.71
C LEU A 24 0.44 -7.69 15.35
N ILE A 25 1.19 -7.21 14.35
CA ILE A 25 1.24 -7.84 13.02
C ILE A 25 1.73 -9.30 13.13
N ARG A 26 2.73 -9.57 13.99
CA ARG A 26 3.20 -10.93 14.25
C ARG A 26 2.16 -11.77 14.96
N GLU A 27 1.51 -11.24 15.99
CA GLU A 27 0.44 -11.90 16.74
C GLU A 27 -0.74 -12.28 15.84
N GLN A 28 -1.13 -11.40 14.90
CA GLN A 28 -2.22 -11.64 13.95
C GLN A 28 -1.83 -12.56 12.79
N GLY A 29 -0.60 -13.04 12.73
CA GLY A 29 -0.11 -13.90 11.65
C GLY A 29 0.11 -13.19 10.31
N GLY A 30 0.15 -11.85 10.31
CA GLY A 30 0.41 -11.04 9.12
C GLY A 30 -0.30 -9.67 9.13
N LEU A 31 -0.37 -9.03 7.96
CA LEU A 31 -1.11 -7.78 7.77
C LEU A 31 -2.57 -8.07 7.45
N LEU A 32 -3.48 -7.57 8.28
CA LEU A 32 -4.92 -7.67 8.07
C LEU A 32 -5.51 -6.34 7.59
N PRO A 33 -6.60 -6.38 6.82
CA PRO A 33 -7.44 -5.21 6.62
C PRO A 33 -7.84 -4.58 7.96
N LEU A 34 -7.90 -3.26 8.01
CA LEU A 34 -8.21 -2.53 9.25
C LEU A 34 -9.59 -2.90 9.82
N ALA A 35 -10.59 -3.08 8.95
CA ALA A 35 -11.93 -3.50 9.34
C ALA A 35 -11.94 -4.90 9.97
N GLU A 36 -11.02 -5.78 9.56
CA GLU A 36 -10.88 -7.11 10.15
C GLU A 36 -10.21 -7.04 11.53
N LEU A 37 -9.20 -6.18 11.72
CA LEU A 37 -8.62 -5.91 13.03
C LEU A 37 -9.67 -5.37 14.02
N GLN A 38 -10.47 -4.40 13.57
CA GLN A 38 -11.56 -3.82 14.35
C GLN A 38 -12.61 -4.88 14.72
N ARG A 39 -13.00 -5.74 13.78
CA ARG A 39 -13.96 -6.84 14.03
C ARG A 39 -13.43 -7.83 15.07
N ARG A 40 -12.12 -8.05 15.12
CA ARG A 40 -11.45 -8.90 16.11
C ARG A 40 -11.22 -8.22 17.47
N GLY A 41 -11.56 -6.94 17.59
CA GLY A 41 -11.29 -6.15 18.80
C GLY A 41 -9.81 -5.84 19.00
N ALA A 42 -8.98 -5.96 17.96
CA ALA A 42 -7.56 -5.65 18.04
C ALA A 42 -7.34 -4.13 18.02
N ILE A 43 -6.49 -3.65 18.92
CA ILE A 43 -6.13 -2.23 19.02
C ILE A 43 -4.77 -2.04 18.34
N VAL A 44 -4.73 -1.22 17.29
CA VAL A 44 -3.48 -0.86 16.62
C VAL A 44 -2.73 0.17 17.47
N PRO A 45 -1.51 -0.11 17.95
CA PRO A 45 -0.79 0.80 18.86
C PRO A 45 -0.50 2.19 18.28
N ALA A 46 -0.26 2.28 16.98
CA ALA A 46 0.10 3.51 16.28
C ALA A 46 -0.49 3.50 14.85
N PRO A 47 -1.79 3.79 14.68
CA PRO A 47 -2.43 3.76 13.37
C PRO A 47 -1.87 4.84 12.44
N GLY A 48 -1.65 4.47 11.17
CA GLY A 48 -1.17 5.38 10.12
C GLY A 48 -2.28 6.22 9.47
N GLY A 49 -3.56 5.92 9.75
CA GLY A 49 -4.71 6.76 9.39
C GLY A 49 -4.95 7.88 10.41
N ASN A 50 -5.87 8.81 10.13
CA ASN A 50 -6.41 9.76 11.10
C ASN A 50 -7.92 9.50 11.27
N GLU A 51 -8.55 10.09 12.29
CA GLU A 51 -10.01 9.95 12.50
C GLU A 51 -10.83 10.32 11.25
N TRP A 52 -10.37 11.30 10.47
CA TRP A 52 -10.95 11.67 9.17
C TRP A 52 -10.83 10.60 8.09
N SER A 53 -9.72 9.85 8.05
CA SER A 53 -9.55 8.73 7.14
C SER A 53 -10.46 7.59 7.55
N HIS A 54 -10.73 7.37 8.84
CA HIS A 54 -11.68 6.35 9.27
C HIS A 54 -13.12 6.61 8.77
N ASP A 55 -13.59 7.86 8.75
CA ASP A 55 -14.91 8.21 8.23
C ASP A 55 -14.97 8.10 6.69
N ALA A 56 -13.95 8.59 5.98
CA ALA A 56 -13.85 8.47 4.53
C ALA A 56 -13.67 7.02 4.06
N ASP A 57 -12.89 6.23 4.80
CA ASP A 57 -12.66 4.80 4.57
C ASP A 57 -13.93 3.99 4.90
N ALA A 58 -14.73 4.39 5.88
CA ALA A 58 -16.03 3.78 6.17
C ALA A 58 -17.04 4.01 5.04
N LEU A 59 -17.05 5.22 4.45
CA LEU A 59 -17.91 5.56 3.32
C LEU A 59 -17.52 4.82 2.03
N LYS A 60 -16.22 4.57 1.81
CA LYS A 60 -15.71 3.88 0.61
C LYS A 60 -15.40 2.39 0.82
N GLY A 61 -15.46 1.90 2.05
CA GLY A 61 -15.07 0.54 2.41
C GLY A 61 -13.56 0.26 2.27
N MET A 62 -12.70 1.28 2.30
CA MET A 62 -11.24 1.11 2.13
C MET A 62 -10.61 0.34 3.29
N GLY A 63 -11.19 0.42 4.50
CA GLY A 63 -10.79 -0.41 5.63
C GLY A 63 -10.89 -1.93 5.39
N ASN A 64 -11.58 -2.37 4.33
CA ASN A 64 -11.64 -3.78 3.92
C ASN A 64 -10.41 -4.26 3.13
N TYR A 65 -9.41 -3.40 2.93
CA TYR A 65 -8.18 -3.74 2.22
C TYR A 65 -6.93 -3.46 3.06
N VAL A 66 -5.88 -4.24 2.82
CA VAL A 66 -4.50 -3.85 3.12
C VAL A 66 -3.99 -3.00 1.97
N HIS A 67 -3.53 -1.79 2.28
CA HIS A 67 -3.01 -0.84 1.30
C HIS A 67 -1.50 -1.05 1.13
N LEU A 68 -1.08 -1.22 -0.12
CA LEU A 68 0.32 -1.37 -0.51
C LEU A 68 0.70 -0.31 -1.52
N CYS A 69 1.89 0.28 -1.40
CA CYS A 69 2.49 1.20 -2.36
C CYS A 69 3.63 0.53 -3.14
N PHE A 70 4.00 1.13 -4.28
CA PHE A 70 5.04 0.58 -5.16
C PHE A 70 6.47 0.91 -4.70
N ARG A 71 6.63 1.86 -3.76
CA ARG A 71 7.93 2.39 -3.33
C ARG A 71 8.04 2.49 -1.82
N GLU A 72 9.27 2.56 -1.32
CA GLU A 72 9.62 2.88 0.08
C GLU A 72 9.47 4.39 0.38
N SER A 73 8.47 5.01 -0.24
CA SER A 73 8.07 6.40 -0.08
C SER A 73 6.59 6.51 -0.41
N HIS A 74 5.85 7.31 0.36
CA HIS A 74 4.44 7.58 0.08
C HIS A 74 4.04 8.94 0.66
N PRO A 75 3.29 9.79 -0.06
CA PRO A 75 2.85 11.09 0.49
C PRO A 75 2.07 10.98 1.79
N MET A 76 1.24 9.94 1.95
CA MET A 76 0.48 9.71 3.19
C MET A 76 1.35 9.30 4.38
N GLU A 77 2.50 8.66 4.14
CA GLU A 77 3.46 8.35 5.20
C GLU A 77 4.11 9.64 5.72
N TYR A 78 4.51 10.53 4.80
CA TYR A 78 5.11 11.81 5.13
C TYR A 78 4.16 12.66 6.00
N ILE A 79 2.89 12.75 5.61
CA ILE A 79 1.85 13.45 6.37
C ILE A 79 1.65 12.79 7.75
N ALA A 80 1.57 11.45 7.81
CA ALA A 80 1.41 10.73 9.08
C ALA A 80 2.58 10.95 10.06
N ARG A 81 3.79 11.15 9.55
CA ARG A 81 4.94 11.54 10.37
C ARG A 81 4.88 12.98 10.83
N GLN A 82 4.51 13.91 9.96
CA GLN A 82 4.36 15.32 10.33
C GLN A 82 3.31 15.52 11.43
N ASP A 83 2.21 14.75 11.36
CA ASP A 83 1.15 14.76 12.36
C ASP A 83 1.54 14.04 13.67
N GLY A 84 2.71 13.40 13.74
CA GLY A 84 3.16 12.63 14.90
C GLY A 84 2.44 11.28 15.11
N ARG A 85 1.57 10.88 14.17
CA ARG A 85 0.83 9.61 14.19
C ARG A 85 1.77 8.43 14.00
N ILE A 86 2.71 8.56 13.07
CA ILE A 86 3.84 7.64 12.90
C ILE A 86 5.10 8.34 13.40
N GLN A 87 5.81 7.74 14.35
CA GLN A 87 7.04 8.28 14.92
C GLN A 87 8.26 7.57 14.33
N ASN A 88 8.14 6.27 14.08
CA ASN A 88 9.22 5.45 13.56
C ASN A 88 8.72 4.55 12.43
N THR A 89 8.75 5.07 11.21
CA THR A 89 8.28 4.37 10.01
C THR A 89 9.15 3.15 9.71
N ILE A 90 8.50 2.06 9.34
CA ILE A 90 9.07 0.97 8.58
C ILE A 90 8.20 0.71 7.35
N PHE A 91 8.83 0.57 6.19
CA PHE A 91 8.20 0.05 4.98
C PHE A 91 8.38 -1.47 4.99
N LEU A 92 7.32 -2.21 5.30
CA LEU A 92 7.31 -3.66 5.23
C LEU A 92 7.34 -4.10 3.77
N ARG A 93 8.31 -4.94 3.41
CA ARG A 93 8.54 -5.41 2.05
C ARG A 93 7.66 -6.64 1.77
N ILE A 94 6.65 -6.48 0.93
CA ILE A 94 5.63 -7.47 0.62
C ILE A 94 5.92 -8.15 -0.71
N HIS A 95 6.00 -9.48 -0.70
CA HIS A 95 6.29 -10.26 -1.91
C HIS A 95 5.16 -10.10 -2.95
N ALA A 96 5.52 -9.86 -4.21
CA ALA A 96 4.56 -9.55 -5.27
C ALA A 96 3.59 -10.69 -5.62
N SER A 97 3.78 -11.91 -5.09
CA SER A 97 2.78 -13.00 -5.22
C SER A 97 1.41 -12.61 -4.66
N VAL A 98 1.32 -11.61 -3.78
CA VAL A 98 0.03 -11.06 -3.32
C VAL A 98 -0.83 -10.53 -4.48
N LEU A 99 -0.24 -10.12 -5.61
CA LEU A 99 -0.98 -9.68 -6.80
C LEU A 99 -1.85 -10.80 -7.39
N GLN A 100 -1.58 -12.06 -7.07
CA GLN A 100 -2.35 -13.22 -7.52
C GLN A 100 -3.53 -13.55 -6.59
N PHE A 101 -3.67 -12.85 -5.47
CA PHE A 101 -4.76 -13.11 -4.54
C PHE A 101 -6.10 -12.69 -5.18
N PRO A 102 -7.19 -13.43 -4.90
CA PRO A 102 -8.48 -13.11 -5.49
C PRO A 102 -9.00 -11.77 -4.95
N GLY A 103 -9.54 -10.94 -5.84
CA GLY A 103 -10.15 -9.65 -5.48
C GLY A 103 -9.17 -8.51 -5.24
N VAL A 104 -7.87 -8.69 -5.52
CA VAL A 104 -6.89 -7.59 -5.45
C VAL A 104 -7.22 -6.52 -6.49
N ARG A 105 -7.11 -5.26 -6.06
CA ARG A 105 -7.45 -4.09 -6.88
C ARG A 105 -6.27 -3.13 -6.96
N PHE A 106 -6.34 -2.23 -7.93
CA PHE A 106 -5.39 -1.16 -8.14
C PHE A 106 -6.11 0.19 -8.16
N THR A 107 -5.46 1.23 -7.65
CA THR A 107 -5.86 2.63 -7.76
C THR A 107 -4.71 3.44 -8.32
N ASN A 108 -5.02 4.38 -9.21
CA ASN A 108 -4.02 5.22 -9.87
C ASN A 108 -3.64 6.48 -9.07
N ASP A 109 -4.19 6.65 -7.86
CA ASP A 109 -3.96 7.73 -6.90
C ASP A 109 -4.37 7.19 -5.52
N VAL A 110 -4.22 7.98 -4.45
CA VAL A 110 -4.57 7.60 -3.09
C VAL A 110 -6.03 7.15 -3.03
N SER A 111 -6.28 5.90 -2.64
CA SER A 111 -7.59 5.24 -2.79
C SER A 111 -8.75 5.93 -2.06
N ASN A 112 -8.47 6.57 -0.91
CA ASN A 112 -9.49 7.28 -0.13
C ASN A 112 -9.83 8.68 -0.69
N LYS A 113 -9.09 9.20 -1.67
CA LYS A 113 -9.35 10.50 -2.30
C LYS A 113 -10.65 10.49 -3.11
N ALA A 114 -11.45 11.55 -3.01
CA ALA A 114 -12.71 11.68 -3.75
C ALA A 114 -12.50 11.54 -5.28
N GLY A 115 -13.38 10.80 -5.94
CA GLY A 115 -13.32 10.54 -7.39
C GLY A 115 -12.29 9.49 -7.83
N VAL A 116 -11.48 8.95 -6.93
CA VAL A 116 -10.59 7.82 -7.24
C VAL A 116 -11.40 6.52 -7.23
N GLU A 117 -11.36 5.84 -8.37
CA GLU A 117 -11.91 4.49 -8.56
C GLU A 117 -10.79 3.45 -8.53
N SER A 118 -11.17 2.21 -8.25
CA SER A 118 -10.27 1.08 -8.30
C SER A 118 -10.66 0.15 -9.44
N ILE A 119 -9.67 -0.49 -10.06
CA ILE A 119 -9.85 -1.52 -11.09
C ILE A 119 -9.29 -2.86 -10.61
N PRO A 120 -9.73 -4.00 -11.16
CA PRO A 120 -9.09 -5.29 -10.90
C PRO A 120 -7.59 -5.25 -11.24
N ILE A 121 -6.76 -5.88 -10.42
CA ILE A 121 -5.29 -5.86 -10.64
C ILE A 121 -4.87 -6.45 -12.00
N ALA A 122 -5.66 -7.39 -12.52
CA ALA A 122 -5.45 -7.99 -13.84
C ALA A 122 -5.54 -6.96 -14.98
N GLU A 123 -6.24 -5.84 -14.76
CA GLU A 123 -6.40 -4.74 -15.73
C GLU A 123 -5.42 -3.59 -15.46
N ALA A 124 -4.62 -3.67 -14.40
CA ALA A 124 -3.75 -2.57 -13.98
C ALA A 124 -2.45 -2.46 -14.79
N ALA A 125 -2.03 -3.52 -15.48
CA ALA A 125 -0.76 -3.54 -16.20
C ALA A 125 -0.58 -2.35 -17.18
N PRO A 126 -1.57 -1.98 -18.02
CA PRO A 126 -1.40 -0.89 -18.98
C PRO A 126 -1.31 0.51 -18.34
N VAL A 127 -1.75 0.66 -17.09
CA VAL A 127 -1.83 1.96 -16.39
C VAL A 127 -0.70 2.18 -15.39
N ILE A 128 0.06 1.14 -15.04
CA ILE A 128 1.22 1.25 -14.17
C ILE A 128 2.40 1.82 -14.96
N ASP A 129 2.99 2.90 -14.45
CA ASP A 129 4.18 3.49 -15.04
C ASP A 129 5.46 2.77 -14.58
N TYR A 130 5.72 1.59 -15.19
CA TYR A 130 6.91 0.78 -14.88
C TYR A 130 8.24 1.51 -15.12
N GLN A 131 8.26 2.48 -16.05
CA GLN A 131 9.48 3.21 -16.39
C GLN A 131 9.95 4.02 -15.18
N VAL A 132 9.09 4.86 -14.60
CA VAL A 132 9.46 5.68 -13.44
C VAL A 132 9.56 4.87 -12.15
N LEU A 133 8.92 3.70 -12.06
CA LEU A 133 9.02 2.83 -10.90
C LEU A 133 10.32 2.01 -10.87
N TYR A 134 10.79 1.52 -12.01
CA TYR A 134 11.85 0.50 -12.05
C TYR A 134 13.07 0.85 -12.90
N THR A 135 13.07 1.99 -13.61
CA THR A 135 14.24 2.46 -14.36
C THR A 135 14.90 3.64 -13.64
N ARG A 136 16.23 3.72 -13.69
CA ARG A 136 16.94 4.92 -13.25
C ARG A 136 16.67 6.05 -14.24
N THR A 137 15.89 7.05 -13.84
CA THR A 137 15.51 8.19 -14.68
C THR A 137 16.09 9.51 -14.19
N GLU A 138 16.15 10.51 -15.07
CA GLU A 138 16.65 11.86 -14.78
C GLU A 138 15.61 12.68 -13.98
N TRP A 139 15.65 12.59 -12.66
CA TRP A 139 14.68 13.25 -11.76
C TRP A 139 14.70 14.79 -11.78
N LYS A 140 15.70 15.39 -12.44
CA LYS A 140 15.77 16.83 -12.67
C LYS A 140 14.82 17.29 -13.79
N ASP A 141 14.36 16.37 -14.63
CA ASP A 141 13.31 16.63 -15.59
C ASP A 141 11.95 16.75 -14.85
N PRO A 142 11.30 17.94 -14.87
CA PRO A 142 10.03 18.15 -14.21
C PRO A 142 8.91 17.19 -14.68
N ALA A 143 8.93 16.76 -15.94
CA ALA A 143 7.93 15.84 -16.49
C ALA A 143 8.11 14.42 -15.93
N ILE A 144 9.36 13.96 -15.79
CA ILE A 144 9.67 12.68 -15.15
C ILE A 144 9.32 12.73 -13.66
N LYS A 145 9.62 13.85 -12.99
CA LYS A 145 9.28 14.04 -11.59
C LYS A 145 7.77 14.00 -11.36
N LEU A 146 6.97 14.65 -12.20
CA LEU A 146 5.51 14.61 -12.10
C LEU A 146 4.96 13.18 -12.24
N ARG A 147 5.50 12.40 -13.19
CA ARG A 147 5.12 10.99 -13.37
C ARG A 147 5.49 10.14 -12.14
N LEU A 148 6.67 10.36 -11.57
CA LEU A 148 7.06 9.70 -10.32
C LEU A 148 6.12 10.06 -9.18
N ASP A 149 5.83 11.35 -8.99
CA ASP A 149 4.95 11.82 -7.93
C ASP A 149 3.53 11.24 -8.05
N GLN A 150 3.07 10.96 -9.28
CA GLN A 150 1.83 10.24 -9.51
C GLN A 150 1.97 8.74 -9.19
N ALA A 151 3.03 8.10 -9.67
CA ALA A 151 3.28 6.68 -9.44
C ALA A 151 3.45 6.34 -7.94
N GLU A 152 4.00 7.27 -7.15
CA GLU A 152 4.11 7.13 -5.69
C GLU A 152 2.77 7.16 -4.96
N LYS A 153 1.69 7.64 -5.59
CA LYS A 153 0.33 7.66 -5.01
C LYS A 153 -0.48 6.43 -5.39
N CYS A 154 -0.04 5.67 -6.40
CA CYS A 154 -0.75 4.46 -6.81
C CYS A 154 -0.70 3.41 -5.71
N GLU A 155 -1.83 2.75 -5.45
CA GLU A 155 -1.94 1.72 -4.42
C GLU A 155 -2.45 0.39 -5.01
N VAL A 156 -1.94 -0.71 -4.45
CA VAL A 156 -2.51 -2.05 -4.59
C VAL A 156 -3.29 -2.37 -3.32
N LEU A 157 -4.54 -2.78 -3.48
CA LEU A 157 -5.49 -3.03 -2.42
C LEU A 157 -5.74 -4.54 -2.29
N VAL A 158 -5.31 -5.14 -1.18
CA VAL A 158 -5.43 -6.58 -0.93
C VAL A 158 -6.59 -6.86 0.05
N PRO A 159 -7.66 -7.56 -0.35
CA PRO A 159 -8.90 -7.67 0.45
C PRO A 159 -8.81 -8.70 1.59
N MET A 160 -7.62 -9.16 1.95
CA MET A 160 -7.42 -10.28 2.86
C MET A 160 -6.09 -10.20 3.60
N LEU A 161 -5.89 -11.15 4.52
CA LEU A 161 -4.63 -11.34 5.24
C LEU A 161 -3.46 -11.50 4.26
N ILE A 162 -2.40 -10.71 4.46
CA ILE A 162 -1.09 -10.97 3.89
C ILE A 162 -0.26 -11.71 4.94
N PRO A 163 0.02 -13.02 4.77
CA PRO A 163 0.67 -13.83 5.79
C PRO A 163 2.14 -13.44 6.00
N LEU A 164 2.66 -13.70 7.21
CA LEU A 164 4.04 -13.34 7.61
C LEU A 164 5.12 -13.82 6.64
N ASN A 165 4.95 -14.99 6.02
CA ASN A 165 5.91 -15.56 5.08
C ASN A 165 6.05 -14.74 3.79
N LEU A 166 5.13 -13.81 3.50
CA LEU A 166 5.22 -12.87 2.38
C LEU A 166 5.78 -11.50 2.80
N ILE A 167 6.12 -11.30 4.08
CA ILE A 167 6.68 -10.05 4.61
C ILE A 167 8.18 -10.23 4.86
N GLY A 168 9.01 -9.68 3.97
CA GLY A 168 10.45 -9.99 3.90
C GLY A 168 11.31 -9.40 5.03
N ASN A 169 10.83 -8.40 5.76
CA ASN A 169 11.59 -7.68 6.79
C ASN A 169 10.80 -7.55 8.12
N ILE A 170 9.89 -8.47 8.41
CA ILE A 170 9.03 -8.41 9.60
C ILE A 170 9.80 -8.49 10.92
N ASN A 171 11.02 -9.00 10.92
CA ASN A 171 11.89 -9.10 12.11
C ASN A 171 12.88 -7.94 12.25
N GLY A 172 12.89 -7.01 11.30
CA GLY A 172 13.82 -5.88 11.26
C GLY A 172 13.39 -4.68 12.06
#